data_AF-A0A3C1Z6C8-F1
#
_entry.id   AF-A0A3C1Z6C8-F1
#
_cell.length_a   1.000
_cell.length_b   1.000
_cell.length_c   1.000
_cell.angle_alpha   90.00
_cell.angle_beta   90.00
_cell.angle_gamma   90.00
#
_symmetry.space_group_name_H-M   'P 1'
#
loop_
_entity.id
_entity.type
_entity.pdbx_description
1 polymer ?
#
loop_
_entity_poly.entity_id
_entity_poly.type
_entity_poly.pdbx_seq_one_letter_code
_entity_poly.pdbx_strand_id
1 'polypeptide(L)'
;MLQATTDRESMLATLTPLCRGVEPDILHDFVSRMDQDYFAVFPPALIATHIALAAHLTPDHPCEVRFAKLDRGRWTITIIAYDYFSEFATICGLLSAFGLNIEEGRIFTSAETDPPRPARASTSYGQRPKPQSRPGLTRKKIVDVFTVIPTEKQPFTAAEQNRLTEQLSRMILLLDDNQFDEARQQVNRQLVEHLGKRRSSFSGLLHTVHITFDNSQSAT
;
A
#
# COMPACT_ATOMS: atom_id res chain seq x y z
N MET A 1 -25.18 -14.81 1.74
CA MET A 1 -25.46 -13.39 1.43
C MET A 1 -25.99 -12.63 2.65
N LEU A 2 -27.07 -13.08 3.30
CA LEU A 2 -27.64 -12.41 4.49
C LEU A 2 -26.63 -12.21 5.65
N GLN A 3 -25.84 -13.23 6.02
CA GLN A 3 -24.83 -13.10 7.09
C GLN A 3 -23.77 -12.03 6.80
N ALA A 4 -23.18 -12.04 5.60
CA ALA A 4 -22.17 -11.05 5.21
C ALA A 4 -22.72 -9.61 5.21
N THR A 5 -23.98 -9.42 4.84
CA THR A 5 -24.64 -8.10 4.91
C THR A 5 -24.84 -7.65 6.35
N THR A 6 -25.31 -8.53 7.24
CA THR A 6 -25.47 -8.24 8.68
C THR A 6 -24.13 -7.92 9.35
N ASP A 7 -23.05 -8.62 8.98
CA ASP A 7 -21.71 -8.37 9.52
C ASP A 7 -21.19 -6.97 9.12
N ARG A 8 -21.47 -6.52 7.90
CA ARG A 8 -21.05 -5.20 7.39
C ARG A 8 -21.82 -4.06 8.06
N GLU A 9 -23.12 -4.22 8.28
CA GLU A 9 -23.94 -3.24 9.02
C GLU A 9 -23.47 -3.10 10.48
N SER A 10 -23.18 -4.22 11.14
CA SER A 10 -22.61 -4.23 12.49
C SER A 10 -21.24 -3.53 12.55
N MET A 11 -20.39 -3.79 11.55
CA MET A 11 -19.09 -3.13 11.43
C MET A 11 -19.23 -1.62 11.23
N LEU A 12 -20.14 -1.17 10.34
CA LEU A 12 -20.44 0.24 10.14
C LEU A 12 -20.92 0.91 11.44
N ALA A 13 -21.82 0.28 12.18
CA ALA A 13 -22.31 0.80 13.46
C ALA A 13 -21.18 0.94 14.48
N THR A 14 -20.24 0.00 14.50
CA THR A 14 -19.06 0.03 15.39
C THR A 14 -18.07 1.13 15.01
N LEU A 15 -17.84 1.36 13.71
CA LEU A 15 -16.83 2.29 13.21
C LEU A 15 -17.31 3.74 13.15
N THR A 16 -18.61 3.98 12.93
CA THR A 16 -19.22 5.33 12.85
C THR A 16 -18.80 6.25 14.02
N PRO A 17 -18.90 5.86 15.30
CA PRO A 17 -18.50 6.72 16.41
C PRO A 17 -16.99 6.97 16.50
N LEU A 18 -16.16 6.11 15.90
CA LEU A 18 -14.69 6.23 15.85
C LEU A 18 -14.22 7.11 14.68
N CYS A 19 -15.04 7.26 13.64
CA CYS A 19 -14.70 7.96 12.40
C CYS A 19 -15.38 9.34 12.29
N ARG A 20 -15.55 10.08 13.39
CA ARG A 20 -16.33 11.36 13.40
C ARG A 20 -15.81 12.46 12.47
N GLY A 21 -14.54 12.40 12.07
CA GLY A 21 -13.93 13.33 11.12
C GLY A 21 -13.91 12.84 9.68
N VAL A 22 -14.43 11.64 9.40
CA VAL A 22 -14.46 11.04 8.07
C VAL A 22 -15.86 11.18 7.49
N GLU A 23 -15.92 11.53 6.21
CA GLU A 23 -17.18 11.62 5.50
C GLU A 23 -17.90 10.26 5.43
N PRO A 24 -19.23 10.20 5.65
CA PRO A 24 -19.96 8.92 5.74
C PRO A 24 -19.89 8.05 4.49
N ASP A 25 -19.77 8.65 3.31
CA ASP A 25 -19.63 7.93 2.04
C ASP A 25 -18.27 7.24 1.91
N ILE A 26 -17.18 7.85 2.42
CA ILE A 26 -15.85 7.23 2.47
C ILE A 26 -15.87 6.03 3.42
N LEU A 27 -16.46 6.20 4.61
CA LEU A 27 -16.62 5.10 5.58
C LEU A 27 -17.41 3.94 4.95
N HIS A 28 -18.54 4.25 4.31
CA HIS A 28 -19.38 3.25 3.66
C HIS A 28 -18.69 2.57 2.47
N ASP A 29 -18.00 3.33 1.60
CA ASP A 29 -17.22 2.78 0.49
C ASP A 29 -16.14 1.82 1.00
N PHE A 30 -15.37 2.23 1.99
CA PHE A 30 -14.31 1.41 2.57
C PHE A 30 -14.87 0.12 3.18
N VAL A 31 -15.90 0.24 4.03
CA VAL A 31 -16.47 -0.91 4.72
C VAL A 31 -17.26 -1.80 3.76
N SER A 32 -17.78 -1.31 2.64
CA SER A 32 -18.47 -2.18 1.67
C SER A 32 -17.50 -2.94 0.76
N ARG A 33 -16.33 -2.38 0.45
CA ARG A 33 -15.41 -2.92 -0.56
C ARG A 33 -14.23 -3.70 0.00
N MET A 34 -13.81 -3.46 1.24
CA MET A 34 -12.66 -4.15 1.81
C MET A 34 -12.96 -5.64 2.06
N ASP A 35 -11.97 -6.53 2.03
CA ASP A 35 -12.19 -7.96 2.26
C ASP A 35 -12.72 -8.26 3.69
N GLN A 36 -13.44 -9.37 3.90
CA GLN A 36 -13.89 -9.76 5.24
C GLN A 36 -12.72 -10.12 6.17
N ASP A 37 -11.67 -10.75 5.64
CA ASP A 37 -10.49 -11.15 6.39
C ASP A 37 -9.76 -9.94 6.99
N TYR A 38 -9.80 -8.80 6.31
CA TYR A 38 -9.29 -7.53 6.83
C TYR A 38 -9.93 -7.14 8.17
N PHE A 39 -11.26 -7.29 8.28
CA PHE A 39 -11.99 -6.95 9.50
C PHE A 39 -11.78 -7.97 10.63
N ALA A 40 -11.44 -9.22 10.28
CA ALA A 40 -11.07 -10.24 11.26
C ALA A 40 -9.67 -10.00 11.85
N VAL A 41 -8.78 -9.37 11.07
CA VAL A 41 -7.37 -9.20 11.41
C VAL A 41 -7.10 -7.95 12.26
N PHE A 42 -7.85 -6.87 12.07
CA PHE A 42 -7.59 -5.59 12.74
C PHE A 42 -8.71 -5.19 13.72
N PRO A 43 -8.37 -4.63 14.89
CA PRO A 43 -9.37 -4.12 15.83
C PRO A 43 -10.04 -2.83 15.29
N PRO A 44 -11.28 -2.53 15.70
CA PRO A 44 -12.03 -1.38 15.18
C PRO A 44 -11.32 -0.02 15.28
N ALA A 45 -10.57 0.21 16.37
CA ALA A 45 -9.80 1.45 16.53
C ALA A 45 -8.69 1.61 15.46
N LEU A 46 -8.05 0.51 15.10
CA LEU A 46 -7.02 0.51 14.06
C LEU A 46 -7.65 0.67 12.67
N ILE A 47 -8.78 0.01 12.43
CA ILE A 47 -9.56 0.17 11.19
C ILE A 47 -10.01 1.62 11.01
N ALA A 48 -10.51 2.27 12.06
CA ALA A 48 -10.88 3.68 12.02
C ALA A 48 -9.68 4.57 11.65
N THR A 49 -8.47 4.23 12.10
CA THR A 49 -7.27 4.96 11.68
C THR A 49 -6.95 4.74 10.20
N HIS A 50 -7.10 3.50 9.70
CA HIS A 50 -6.90 3.22 8.28
C HIS A 50 -7.91 3.98 7.41
N ILE A 51 -9.17 4.06 7.84
CA ILE A 51 -10.21 4.83 7.15
C ILE A 51 -9.90 6.32 7.16
N ALA A 52 -9.41 6.86 8.28
CA ALA A 52 -9.00 8.26 8.36
C ALA A 52 -7.84 8.60 7.40
N LEU A 53 -6.84 7.71 7.28
CA LEU A 53 -5.77 7.85 6.30
C LEU A 53 -6.31 7.73 4.86
N ALA A 54 -7.17 6.74 4.59
CA ALA A 54 -7.81 6.57 3.28
C ALA A 54 -8.62 7.81 2.84
N ALA A 55 -9.18 8.56 3.79
CA ALA A 55 -9.94 9.78 3.53
C ALA A 55 -9.08 10.96 3.04
N HIS A 56 -7.76 10.93 3.28
CA HIS A 56 -6.84 11.95 2.77
C HIS A 56 -6.35 11.67 1.34
N LEU A 57 -6.64 10.48 0.80
CA LEU A 57 -6.21 10.14 -0.55
C LEU A 57 -6.90 11.00 -1.60
N THR A 58 -6.10 11.57 -2.48
CA THR A 58 -6.54 12.31 -3.66
C THR A 58 -5.68 11.92 -4.86
N PRO A 59 -6.03 12.25 -6.10
CA PRO A 59 -5.17 11.98 -7.24
C PRO A 59 -3.75 12.55 -7.08
N ASP A 60 -3.62 13.75 -6.50
CA ASP A 60 -2.32 14.41 -6.26
C ASP A 60 -1.61 13.92 -4.98
N HIS A 61 -2.34 13.22 -4.10
CA HIS A 61 -1.83 12.61 -2.87
C HIS A 61 -2.27 11.14 -2.81
N PRO A 62 -1.65 10.26 -3.61
CA PRO A 62 -2.16 8.91 -3.87
C PRO A 62 -1.78 7.88 -2.80
N CYS A 63 -1.05 8.29 -1.74
CA CYS A 63 -0.53 7.40 -0.71
C CYS A 63 -0.39 8.12 0.64
N GLU A 64 -0.77 7.43 1.70
CA GLU A 64 -0.61 7.80 3.10
C GLU A 64 0.25 6.76 3.83
N VAL A 65 1.14 7.22 4.70
CA VAL A 65 2.07 6.35 5.43
C VAL A 65 2.05 6.70 6.90
N ARG A 66 1.84 5.69 7.75
CA ARG A 66 1.90 5.84 9.21
C ARG A 66 2.94 4.92 9.80
N PHE A 67 3.78 5.47 10.66
CA PHE A 67 4.77 4.75 11.44
C PHE A 67 4.33 4.62 12.89
N ALA A 68 4.37 3.41 13.44
CA ALA A 68 4.14 3.16 14.84
C ALA A 68 5.28 2.30 15.40
N LYS A 69 5.88 2.75 16.51
CA LYS A 69 6.93 1.98 17.17
C LYS A 69 6.33 0.81 17.93
N LEU A 70 6.90 -0.38 17.76
CA LEU A 70 6.59 -1.58 18.52
C LEU A 70 7.67 -1.82 19.59
N ASP A 71 7.65 -3.01 20.19
CA ASP A 71 8.67 -3.47 21.12
C ASP A 71 9.99 -3.82 20.41
N ARG A 72 11.07 -3.89 21.19
CA ARG A 72 12.39 -4.40 20.76
C ARG A 72 12.97 -3.75 19.50
N GLY A 73 12.62 -2.49 19.22
CA GLY A 73 13.11 -1.74 18.07
C GLY A 73 12.37 -2.02 16.76
N ARG A 74 11.30 -2.81 16.79
CA ARG A 74 10.43 -3.06 15.65
C ARG A 74 9.52 -1.86 15.39
N TRP A 75 9.04 -1.78 14.15
CA TRP A 75 8.10 -0.78 13.70
C TRP A 75 6.98 -1.41 12.91
N THR A 76 5.77 -0.88 13.07
CA THR A 76 4.68 -1.09 12.13
C THR A 76 4.68 0.07 11.14
N ILE A 77 4.70 -0.26 9.85
CA ILE A 77 4.51 0.68 8.75
C ILE A 77 3.18 0.34 8.10
N THR A 78 2.23 1.27 8.19
CA THR A 78 0.93 1.17 7.52
C THR A 78 0.98 2.05 6.28
N ILE A 79 0.74 1.48 5.11
CA ILE A 79 0.69 2.17 3.82
C ILE A 79 -0.73 2.01 3.27
N ILE A 80 -1.36 3.13 2.94
CA ILE A 80 -2.68 3.16 2.33
C ILE A 80 -2.56 3.96 1.05
N ALA A 81 -2.84 3.33 -0.08
CA ALA A 81 -2.68 3.95 -1.39
C ALA A 81 -3.79 3.46 -2.34
N TYR A 82 -3.88 4.08 -3.51
CA TYR A 82 -4.58 3.42 -4.61
C TYR A 82 -3.82 2.16 -5.05
N ASP A 83 -4.56 1.16 -5.50
CA ASP A 83 -4.03 -0.07 -6.06
C ASP A 83 -3.52 0.20 -7.48
N TYR A 84 -2.22 0.00 -7.68
CA TYR A 84 -1.53 0.17 -8.95
C TYR A 84 -0.78 -1.11 -9.28
N PHE A 85 -0.57 -1.38 -10.57
CA PHE A 85 0.26 -2.51 -10.94
C PHE A 85 1.69 -2.37 -10.39
N SER A 86 2.23 -3.44 -9.80
CA SER A 86 3.60 -3.52 -9.27
C SER A 86 3.89 -2.65 -8.04
N GLU A 87 2.87 -2.09 -7.39
CA GLU A 87 2.95 -1.33 -6.15
C GLU A 87 3.55 -2.15 -4.99
N PHE A 88 3.10 -3.39 -4.80
CA PHE A 88 3.57 -4.23 -3.70
C PHE A 88 5.07 -4.51 -3.78
N ALA A 89 5.56 -4.89 -4.97
CA ALA A 89 6.97 -5.13 -5.21
C ALA A 89 7.81 -3.86 -5.03
N THR A 90 7.28 -2.72 -5.48
CA THR A 90 7.91 -1.40 -5.34
C THR A 90 8.05 -1.01 -3.87
N ILE A 91 6.98 -1.18 -3.08
CA ILE A 91 6.96 -0.95 -1.63
C ILE A 91 8.01 -1.82 -0.94
N CYS A 92 7.98 -3.13 -1.16
CA CYS A 92 8.91 -4.06 -0.51
C CYS A 92 10.38 -3.76 -0.87
N GLY A 93 10.65 -3.46 -2.14
CA GLY A 93 11.99 -3.08 -2.60
C GLY A 93 12.47 -1.78 -1.96
N LEU A 94 11.59 -0.79 -1.82
CA LEU A 94 11.91 0.48 -1.18
C LEU A 94 12.16 0.32 0.33
N LEU A 95 11.32 -0.43 1.04
CA LEU A 95 11.56 -0.76 2.46
C LEU A 95 12.93 -1.42 2.65
N SER A 96 13.28 -2.37 1.76
CA SER A 96 14.58 -3.04 1.77
C SER A 96 15.74 -2.08 1.50
N ALA A 97 15.57 -1.14 0.56
CA ALA A 97 16.57 -0.12 0.24
C ALA A 97 16.81 0.88 1.40
N PHE A 98 15.79 1.10 2.24
CA PHE A 98 15.91 1.85 3.50
C PHE A 98 16.50 1.01 4.65
N GLY A 99 16.95 -0.22 4.36
CA GLY A 99 17.54 -1.10 5.37
C GLY A 99 16.53 -1.63 6.38
N LEU A 100 15.25 -1.69 6.02
CA LEU A 100 14.21 -2.28 6.85
C LEU A 100 14.06 -3.75 6.47
N ASN A 101 14.30 -4.64 7.43
CA ASN A 101 14.01 -6.06 7.26
C ASN A 101 12.53 -6.31 7.54
N ILE A 102 11.81 -6.83 6.56
CA ILE A 102 10.38 -7.14 6.69
C ILE A 102 10.23 -8.47 7.40
N GLU A 103 9.60 -8.48 8.58
CA GLU A 103 9.30 -9.70 9.35
C GLU A 103 7.93 -10.29 8.97
N GLU A 104 6.96 -9.42 8.71
CA GLU A 104 5.57 -9.79 8.39
C GLU A 104 4.97 -8.71 7.49
N GLY A 105 4.12 -9.11 6.55
CA GLY A 105 3.29 -8.21 5.74
C GLY A 105 1.85 -8.71 5.72
N ARG A 106 0.91 -7.83 6.03
CA ARG A 106 -0.53 -8.09 5.89
C ARG A 106 -1.08 -7.16 4.81
N ILE A 107 -1.51 -7.74 3.71
CA ILE A 107 -1.80 -7.05 2.45
C ILE A 107 -3.27 -7.24 2.12
N PHE A 108 -3.99 -6.14 1.95
CA PHE A 108 -5.41 -6.17 1.68
C PHE A 108 -5.76 -5.17 0.59
N THR A 109 -6.54 -5.62 -0.39
CA THR A 109 -6.99 -4.79 -1.51
C THR A 109 -8.51 -4.74 -1.52
N SER A 110 -9.08 -3.55 -1.64
CA SER A 110 -10.53 -3.38 -1.79
C SER A 110 -11.01 -3.92 -3.14
N ALA A 111 -12.21 -4.49 -3.19
CA ALA A 111 -12.86 -4.91 -4.43
C ALA A 111 -13.11 -3.74 -5.42
N GLU A 112 -13.32 -4.04 -6.70
CA GLU A 112 -13.75 -3.04 -7.70
C GLU A 112 -15.12 -2.48 -7.34
N THR A 113 -15.31 -1.19 -7.55
CA THR A 113 -16.66 -0.67 -7.77
C THR A 113 -17.05 -1.06 -9.18
N ASP A 114 -18.12 -1.85 -9.34
CA ASP A 114 -18.69 -2.11 -10.67
C ASP A 114 -18.82 -0.76 -11.42
N PRO A 115 -18.29 -0.62 -12.65
CA PRO A 115 -18.52 0.59 -13.41
C PRO A 115 -20.03 0.81 -13.48
N PRO A 116 -20.52 2.06 -13.33
CA PRO A 116 -21.95 2.32 -13.44
C PRO A 116 -22.40 1.75 -14.78
N ARG A 117 -23.21 0.68 -14.74
CA ARG A 117 -23.78 0.05 -15.95
C ARG A 117 -24.28 1.19 -16.83
N PRO A 118 -23.90 1.25 -18.12
CA PRO A 118 -24.46 2.27 -18.99
C PRO A 118 -25.97 2.14 -18.90
N ALA A 119 -26.61 3.16 -18.33
CA ALA A 119 -28.05 3.22 -18.27
C ALA A 119 -28.51 3.10 -19.71
N ARG A 120 -29.18 1.99 -20.05
CA ARG A 120 -29.86 1.85 -21.34
C ARG A 120 -30.67 3.12 -21.50
N ALA A 121 -30.42 3.87 -22.57
CA ALA A 121 -31.03 5.16 -22.82
C ALA A 121 -32.56 5.01 -22.83
N SER A 122 -33.20 5.19 -21.67
CA SER A 122 -34.64 5.40 -21.58
C SER A 122 -34.84 6.89 -21.74
N THR A 123 -35.30 7.27 -22.93
CA THR A 123 -35.79 8.61 -23.25
C THR A 123 -36.96 8.98 -22.34
N SER A 124 -36.67 9.67 -21.24
CA SER A 124 -37.69 10.32 -20.41
C SER A 124 -37.11 11.59 -19.80
N TYR A 125 -37.70 12.73 -20.15
CA TYR A 125 -37.37 14.05 -19.64
C TYR A 125 -37.36 14.10 -18.12
N GLY A 126 -36.26 14.59 -17.55
CA GLY A 126 -36.08 14.81 -16.12
C GLY A 126 -34.59 14.75 -15.75
N GLN A 127 -33.88 15.87 -15.91
CA GLN A 127 -32.49 15.98 -15.45
C GLN A 127 -32.46 15.87 -13.91
N ARG A 128 -32.30 14.65 -13.39
CA ARG A 128 -31.74 14.46 -12.06
C ARG A 128 -30.23 14.68 -12.15
N PRO A 129 -29.63 15.55 -11.31
CA PRO A 129 -28.18 15.69 -11.28
C PRO A 129 -27.57 14.33 -10.92
N LYS A 130 -26.71 13.83 -11.80
CA LYS A 130 -25.90 12.63 -11.57
C LYS A 130 -25.03 12.93 -10.34
N PRO A 131 -25.03 12.11 -9.27
CA PRO A 131 -24.15 12.35 -8.13
C PRO A 131 -22.72 12.36 -8.67
N GLN A 132 -22.04 13.50 -8.53
CA GLN A 132 -20.62 13.63 -8.83
C GLN A 132 -19.88 12.68 -7.88
N SER A 133 -19.51 11.50 -8.38
CA SER A 133 -18.65 10.60 -7.62
C SER A 133 -17.34 11.33 -7.35
N ARG A 134 -16.96 11.40 -6.08
CA ARG A 134 -15.76 12.12 -5.65
C ARG A 134 -14.53 11.53 -6.34
N PRO A 135 -13.61 12.35 -6.88
CA PRO A 135 -12.37 11.86 -7.45
C PRO A 135 -11.66 10.92 -6.46
N GLY A 136 -11.34 9.70 -6.90
CA GLY A 136 -10.64 8.71 -6.08
C GLY A 136 -11.52 7.73 -5.29
N LEU A 137 -12.81 8.01 -5.05
CA LEU A 137 -13.66 7.11 -4.27
C LEU A 137 -13.83 5.75 -4.96
N THR A 138 -13.98 5.74 -6.29
CA THR A 138 -14.18 4.52 -7.11
C THR A 138 -12.90 3.71 -7.36
N ARG A 139 -11.72 4.23 -7.02
CA ARG A 139 -10.46 3.50 -7.23
C ARG A 139 -10.31 2.42 -6.17
N LYS A 140 -9.68 1.30 -6.54
CA LYS A 140 -9.23 0.30 -5.56
C LYS A 140 -8.19 0.93 -4.65
N LYS A 141 -8.22 0.54 -3.38
CA LYS A 141 -7.30 0.97 -2.34
C LYS A 141 -6.63 -0.24 -1.73
N ILE A 142 -5.36 -0.11 -1.42
CA ILE A 142 -4.61 -1.09 -0.63
C ILE A 142 -4.50 -0.63 0.82
N VAL A 143 -4.43 -1.60 1.74
CA VAL A 143 -4.03 -1.39 3.13
C VAL A 143 -2.94 -2.40 3.44
N ASP A 144 -1.71 -1.93 3.35
CA ASP A 144 -0.53 -2.76 3.54
C ASP A 144 0.09 -2.44 4.89
N VAL A 145 0.17 -3.44 5.75
CA VAL A 145 0.71 -3.31 7.10
C VAL A 145 1.92 -4.20 7.24
N PHE A 146 3.09 -3.59 7.34
CA PHE A 146 4.36 -4.28 7.49
C PHE A 146 4.87 -4.16 8.92
N THR A 147 5.31 -5.29 9.49
CA THR A 147 6.18 -5.29 10.68
C THR A 147 7.61 -5.37 10.19
N VAL A 148 8.42 -4.38 10.57
CA VAL A 148 9.82 -4.28 10.15
C VAL A 148 10.77 -4.09 11.32
N ILE A 149 12.01 -4.55 11.14
CA ILE A 149 13.12 -4.26 12.03
C ILE A 149 14.25 -3.55 11.25
N PRO A 150 14.70 -2.36 11.69
CA PRO A 150 15.86 -1.72 11.09
C PRO A 150 17.10 -2.61 11.23
N THR A 151 17.80 -2.84 10.13
CA THR A 151 18.94 -3.78 10.08
C THR A 151 20.25 -3.19 10.58
N GLU A 152 20.38 -1.86 10.60
CA GLU A 152 21.59 -1.17 11.05
C GLU A 152 21.45 -0.68 12.49
N LYS A 153 22.58 -0.35 13.13
CA LYS A 153 22.59 0.45 14.36
C LYS A 153 22.08 1.88 14.16
N GLN A 154 21.74 2.26 12.92
CA GLN A 154 21.16 3.56 12.64
C GLN A 154 19.67 3.57 13.03
N PRO A 155 19.24 4.54 13.83
CA PRO A 155 17.85 4.63 14.24
C PRO A 155 16.95 4.97 13.05
N PHE A 156 15.79 4.32 12.96
CA PHE A 156 14.71 4.72 12.05
C PHE A 156 14.02 5.97 12.59
N THR A 157 14.71 7.11 12.43
CA THR A 157 14.30 8.42 12.94
C THR A 157 13.14 9.02 12.16
N ALA A 158 12.57 10.11 12.67
CA ALA A 158 11.58 10.91 11.95
C ALA A 158 12.09 11.42 10.59
N ALA A 159 13.39 11.72 10.46
CA ALA A 159 13.97 12.15 9.18
C ALA A 159 13.96 11.02 8.13
N GLU A 160 14.33 9.80 8.54
CA GLU A 160 14.26 8.62 7.67
C GLU A 160 12.82 8.23 7.33
N GLN A 161 11.90 8.38 8.29
CA GLN A 161 10.46 8.20 8.07
C GLN A 161 9.92 9.17 7.01
N ASN A 162 10.22 10.46 7.13
CA ASN A 162 9.81 11.47 6.15
C ASN A 162 10.39 11.18 4.77
N ARG A 163 11.69 10.82 4.71
CA ARG A 163 12.35 10.46 3.46
C ARG A 163 11.70 9.23 2.81
N LEU A 164 11.37 8.21 3.60
CA LEU A 164 10.66 7.02 3.10
C LEU A 164 9.27 7.40 2.57
N THR A 165 8.51 8.22 3.29
CA THR A 165 7.20 8.72 2.84
C THR A 165 7.31 9.45 1.51
N GLU A 166 8.25 10.40 1.38
CA GLU A 166 8.47 11.14 0.13
C GLU A 166 8.84 10.22 -1.05
N GLN A 167 9.68 9.22 -0.80
CA GLN A 167 10.04 8.23 -1.82
C GLN A 167 8.85 7.35 -2.20
N LEU A 168 8.07 6.87 -1.22
CA LEU A 168 6.85 6.10 -1.48
C LEU A 168 5.86 6.90 -2.32
N SER A 169 5.55 8.14 -1.93
CA SER A 169 4.64 9.00 -2.70
C SER A 169 5.14 9.22 -4.14
N ARG A 170 6.44 9.46 -4.32
CA ARG A 170 7.04 9.56 -5.66
C ARG A 170 6.89 8.28 -6.47
N MET A 171 7.18 7.13 -5.88
CA MET A 171 7.06 5.85 -6.57
C MET A 171 5.62 5.57 -6.96
N ILE A 172 4.66 5.80 -6.06
CA ILE A 172 3.23 5.62 -6.36
C ILE A 172 2.77 6.54 -7.50
N LEU A 173 3.24 7.79 -7.57
CA LEU A 173 2.95 8.69 -8.69
C LEU A 173 3.51 8.17 -10.02
N LEU A 174 4.71 7.57 -10.03
CA LEU A 174 5.25 6.93 -11.25
C LEU A 174 4.36 5.75 -11.69
N LEU A 175 3.85 4.96 -10.73
CA LEU A 175 2.95 3.85 -11.03
C LEU A 175 1.59 4.33 -11.55
N ASP A 176 1.06 5.44 -11.03
CA ASP A 176 -0.16 6.08 -11.55
C ASP A 176 0.01 6.53 -13.01
N ASP A 177 1.19 7.07 -13.36
CA ASP A 177 1.54 7.46 -14.75
C ASP A 177 2.00 6.27 -15.62
N ASN A 178 1.88 5.03 -15.15
CA ASN A 178 2.31 3.80 -15.83
C ASN A 178 3.81 3.75 -16.16
N GLN A 179 4.65 4.50 -15.44
CA GLN A 179 6.11 4.54 -15.58
C GLN A 179 6.78 3.41 -14.77
N PHE A 180 6.32 2.17 -14.98
CA PHE A 180 6.75 0.99 -14.20
C PHE A 180 8.25 0.70 -14.29
N ASP A 181 8.82 0.86 -15.49
CA ASP A 181 10.25 0.64 -15.71
C ASP A 181 11.12 1.63 -14.95
N GLU A 182 10.71 2.91 -14.92
CA GLU A 182 11.40 3.95 -14.18
C GLU A 182 11.32 3.66 -12.66
N ALA A 183 10.12 3.37 -12.14
CA ALA A 183 9.94 3.01 -10.73
C ALA A 183 10.84 1.83 -10.33
N ARG A 184 10.85 0.77 -11.16
CA ARG A 184 11.70 -0.41 -10.96
C ARG A 184 13.19 -0.08 -11.00
N GLN A 185 13.65 0.73 -11.96
CA GLN A 185 15.06 1.15 -12.04
C GLN A 185 15.47 1.98 -10.82
N GLN A 186 14.61 2.89 -10.35
CA GLN A 186 14.88 3.69 -9.16
C GLN A 186 15.00 2.83 -7.91
N VAL A 187 14.05 1.91 -7.68
CA VAL A 187 14.11 0.97 -6.56
C VAL A 187 15.35 0.09 -6.63
N ASN A 188 15.64 -0.50 -7.80
CA ASN A 188 16.81 -1.36 -7.97
C ASN A 188 18.12 -0.62 -7.71
N ARG A 189 18.25 0.62 -8.19
CA ARG A 189 19.43 1.46 -7.92
C ARG A 189 19.60 1.70 -6.42
N GLN A 190 18.55 2.12 -5.72
CA GLN A 190 18.61 2.36 -4.28
C GLN A 190 18.96 1.08 -3.49
N LEU A 191 18.37 -0.05 -3.89
CA LEU A 191 18.65 -1.34 -3.27
C LEU A 191 20.11 -1.75 -3.49
N VAL A 192 20.64 -1.62 -4.71
CA VAL A 192 22.05 -1.92 -5.02
C VAL A 192 23.00 -1.01 -4.25
N GLU A 193 22.70 0.29 -4.16
CA GLU A 193 23.49 1.24 -3.36
C GLU A 193 23.49 0.86 -1.88
N HIS A 194 22.34 0.46 -1.33
CA HIS A 194 22.23 0.00 0.05
C HIS A 194 23.02 -1.30 0.29
N LEU A 195 22.84 -2.31 -0.58
CA LEU A 195 23.57 -3.58 -0.48
C LEU A 195 25.08 -3.41 -0.69
N GLY A 196 25.50 -2.49 -1.56
CA GLY A 196 26.90 -2.14 -1.78
C GLY A 196 27.57 -1.64 -0.50
N LYS A 197 26.90 -0.74 0.24
CA LYS A 197 27.37 -0.26 1.56
C LYS A 197 27.51 -1.41 2.57
N ARG A 198 26.59 -2.38 2.56
CA ARG A 198 26.69 -3.58 3.41
C ARG A 198 27.86 -4.47 3.00
N ARG A 199 28.05 -4.75 1.71
CA ARG A 199 29.08 -5.68 1.23
C ARG A 199 30.50 -5.20 1.55
N SER A 200 30.74 -3.89 1.61
CA SER A 200 32.00 -3.33 2.12
C SER A 200 32.30 -3.77 3.56
N SER A 201 31.28 -4.01 4.38
CA SER A 201 31.43 -4.57 5.74
C SER A 201 31.70 -6.09 5.75
N PHE A 202 31.40 -6.80 4.65
CA PHE A 202 31.63 -8.24 4.47
C PHE A 202 32.90 -8.58 3.67
N SER A 203 33.70 -7.57 3.30
CA SER A 203 34.88 -7.68 2.42
C SER A 203 35.98 -8.64 2.91
N GLY A 204 35.87 -9.22 4.11
CA GLY A 204 36.81 -10.22 4.64
C GLY A 204 36.27 -11.65 4.76
N LEU A 205 34.98 -11.90 4.46
CA LEU A 205 34.33 -13.20 4.78
C LEU A 205 33.64 -13.91 3.60
N LEU A 206 33.37 -13.21 2.50
CA LEU A 206 32.67 -13.80 1.35
C LEU A 206 33.64 -14.00 0.18
N HIS A 207 33.89 -15.26 -0.19
CA HIS A 207 34.62 -15.60 -1.39
C HIS A 207 33.70 -15.43 -2.62
N THR A 208 34.16 -14.71 -3.63
CA THR A 208 33.44 -14.57 -4.89
C THR A 208 33.40 -15.92 -5.61
N VAL A 209 32.21 -16.42 -5.90
CA VAL A 209 32.03 -17.59 -6.76
C VAL A 209 32.01 -17.10 -8.20
N HIS A 210 32.97 -17.54 -8.99
CA HIS A 210 32.95 -17.37 -10.44
C HIS A 210 32.16 -18.52 -11.06
N ILE A 211 31.06 -18.19 -11.73
CA ILE A 211 30.25 -19.16 -12.48
C ILE A 211 30.50 -18.93 -13.96
N THR A 212 31.02 -19.95 -14.64
CA THR A 212 31.22 -19.97 -16.08
C THR A 212 30.15 -20.86 -16.70
N PHE A 213 29.42 -20.33 -17.68
CA PHE A 213 28.43 -21.10 -18.42
C PHE A 213 29.03 -21.55 -19.74
N ASP A 214 29.15 -22.85 -19.94
CA ASP A 214 29.57 -23.45 -21.21
C ASP A 214 28.33 -24.07 -21.89
N ASN A 215 27.87 -23.43 -22.96
CA ASN A 215 26.75 -23.90 -23.77
C ASN A 215 27.21 -24.66 -25.03
N SER A 216 28.47 -25.12 -25.09
CA SER A 216 29.02 -25.81 -26.26
C SER A 216 28.36 -27.17 -26.58
N GLN A 217 27.48 -27.68 -25.72
CA GLN A 217 26.76 -28.94 -25.93
C GLN A 217 25.25 -28.80 -26.12
N SER A 218 24.72 -27.58 -26.22
CA SER A 218 23.30 -27.39 -26.53
C SER A 218 23.05 -27.63 -28.03
N ALA A 219 22.42 -28.75 -28.38
CA ALA A 219 21.91 -28.98 -29.73
C ALA A 219 20.72 -28.03 -30.00
N THR A 220 20.81 -27.25 -31.08
CA THR A 220 19.71 -26.45 -31.65
C THR A 220 18.58 -27.31 -32.17
#